data_AF-A0AAD7DSF2-F1
#
_entry.id   AF-A0AAD7DSF2-F1
#
_cell.length_a   1.000
_cell.length_b   1.000
_cell.length_c   1.000
_cell.angle_alpha   90.00
_cell.angle_beta   90.00
_cell.angle_gamma   90.00
#
_symmetry.space_group_name_H-M   'P 1'
#
loop_
_entity.id
_entity.type
_entity.pdbx_description
1 polymer ?
#
loop_
_entity_poly.entity_id
_entity_poly.type
_entity_poly.pdbx_seq_one_letter_code
_entity_poly.pdbx_strand_id
1 'polypeptide(L)'
;MCSQTFYWLWVPLIQDNLNKFRQYWNAHTLQKSKGKKNAYGFSPSNMLTNPTSIIATARDCSIRVNPETVYHFREAYGGEEARDTAFCFISREFEAEADGVYVDLECPEIILPTAWSVFQQVVAELECRALAV
;
A
#
# COMPACT_ATOMS: atom_id res chain seq x y z
N MET A 1 -21.07 -10.01 4.18
CA MET A 1 -20.05 -10.81 4.88
C MET A 1 -18.88 -11.16 3.97
N CYS A 2 -18.98 -12.12 3.04
CA CYS A 2 -17.81 -12.59 2.26
C CYS A 2 -17.05 -11.48 1.49
N SER A 3 -17.76 -10.48 0.94
CA SER A 3 -17.11 -9.32 0.30
C SER A 3 -16.35 -8.42 1.28
N GLN A 4 -16.87 -8.21 2.49
CA GLN A 4 -16.21 -7.38 3.50
C GLN A 4 -15.02 -8.11 4.12
N THR A 5 -15.14 -9.41 4.44
CA THR A 5 -14.01 -10.21 4.92
C THR A 5 -12.88 -10.23 3.89
N PHE A 6 -13.23 -10.25 2.59
CA PHE A 6 -12.22 -10.18 1.53
C PHE A 6 -11.47 -8.85 1.58
N TYR A 7 -12.17 -7.72 1.67
CA TYR A 7 -11.52 -6.41 1.74
C TYR A 7 -10.71 -6.22 3.02
N TRP A 8 -11.21 -6.71 4.17
CA TRP A 8 -10.52 -6.66 5.46
C TRP A 8 -9.13 -7.30 5.40
N LEU A 9 -9.02 -8.48 4.79
CA LEU A 9 -7.73 -9.20 4.76
C LEU A 9 -6.87 -8.82 3.56
N TRP A 10 -7.45 -8.80 2.35
CA TRP A 10 -6.65 -8.76 1.13
C TRP A 10 -6.19 -7.34 0.75
N VAL A 11 -7.01 -6.31 0.99
CA VAL A 11 -6.62 -4.93 0.67
C VAL A 11 -5.36 -4.50 1.43
N PRO A 12 -5.30 -4.59 2.78
CA PRO A 12 -4.10 -4.17 3.50
C PRO A 12 -2.89 -5.04 3.13
N LEU A 13 -3.07 -6.35 2.97
CA LEU A 13 -1.98 -7.27 2.59
C LEU A 13 -1.39 -6.93 1.22
N ILE A 14 -2.24 -6.73 0.21
CA ILE A 14 -1.80 -6.37 -1.14
C ILE A 14 -1.15 -4.99 -1.12
N GLN A 15 -1.75 -4.03 -0.41
CA GLN A 15 -1.23 -2.67 -0.32
C GLN A 15 0.17 -2.63 0.32
N ASP A 16 0.41 -3.43 1.36
CA ASP A 16 1.73 -3.57 1.97
C ASP A 16 2.76 -4.18 1.00
N ASN A 17 2.39 -5.25 0.28
CA ASN A 17 3.27 -5.85 -0.74
C ASN A 17 3.59 -4.89 -1.89
N LEU A 18 2.61 -4.10 -2.35
CA LEU A 18 2.82 -3.06 -3.35
C LEU A 18 3.72 -1.94 -2.83
N ASN A 19 3.60 -1.57 -1.56
CA ASN A 19 4.48 -0.59 -0.94
C ASN A 19 5.92 -1.09 -0.88
N LYS A 20 6.13 -2.34 -0.45
CA LYS A 20 7.45 -3.01 -0.45
C LYS A 20 8.04 -3.08 -1.85
N PHE A 21 7.24 -3.49 -2.84
CA PHE A 21 7.66 -3.53 -4.24
C PHE A 21 8.06 -2.16 -4.75
N ARG A 22 7.25 -1.13 -4.51
CA ARG A 22 7.55 0.25 -4.92
C ARG A 22 8.86 0.75 -4.30
N GLN A 23 9.10 0.48 -3.02
CA GLN A 23 10.35 0.85 -2.36
C GLN A 23 11.54 0.16 -3.01
N TYR A 24 11.47 -1.17 -3.17
CA TYR A 24 12.51 -1.94 -3.87
C TYR A 24 12.75 -1.40 -5.28
N TRP A 25 11.70 -1.25 -6.07
CA TRP A 25 11.79 -0.82 -7.46
C TRP A 25 12.35 0.60 -7.60
N ASN A 26 12.05 1.50 -6.68
CA ASN A 26 12.58 2.87 -6.75
C ASN A 26 14.01 2.97 -6.21
N ALA A 27 14.40 2.07 -5.30
CA ALA A 27 15.71 2.08 -4.64
C ALA A 27 16.75 1.15 -5.30
N HIS A 28 16.35 0.18 -6.11
CA HIS A 28 17.31 -0.77 -6.69
C HIS A 28 18.27 -0.09 -7.66
N THR A 29 19.52 -0.54 -7.67
CA THR A 29 20.55 -0.04 -8.57
C THR A 29 20.38 -0.66 -9.95
N LEU A 30 20.23 0.18 -10.99
CA LEU A 30 20.16 -0.29 -12.36
C LEU A 30 21.50 -0.90 -12.80
N GLN A 31 21.44 -2.04 -13.48
CA GLN A 31 22.63 -2.74 -13.96
C GLN A 31 23.47 -1.86 -14.90
N LYS A 32 24.80 -1.84 -14.68
CA LYS A 32 25.73 -1.08 -15.52
C LYS A 32 25.80 -1.67 -16.93
N SER A 33 25.66 -0.83 -17.96
CA SER A 33 25.80 -1.23 -19.36
C SER A 33 26.53 -0.15 -20.15
N LYS A 34 27.78 -0.43 -20.54
CA LYS A 34 28.70 0.55 -21.15
C LYS A 34 28.26 1.10 -22.52
N GLY A 35 27.21 0.55 -23.13
CA GLY A 35 26.69 0.97 -24.44
C GLY A 35 25.36 1.71 -24.41
N LYS A 36 24.73 1.88 -23.24
CA LYS A 36 23.42 2.57 -23.15
C LYS A 36 23.63 4.08 -23.04
N LYS A 37 22.84 4.85 -23.82
CA LYS A 37 22.76 6.31 -23.70
C LYS A 37 22.11 6.76 -22.38
N ASN A 38 21.25 5.91 -21.80
CA ASN A 38 20.53 6.20 -20.57
C ASN A 38 21.38 5.95 -19.33
N ALA A 39 21.05 6.64 -18.24
CA ALA A 39 21.69 6.46 -16.93
C ALA A 39 21.64 5.00 -16.46
N TYR A 40 22.74 4.55 -15.87
CA TYR A 40 22.90 3.20 -15.32
C TYR A 40 23.76 3.26 -14.06
N GLY A 41 23.69 2.24 -13.20
CA GLY A 41 24.52 2.15 -12.00
C GLY A 41 24.06 3.00 -10.81
N PHE A 42 22.87 3.60 -10.89
CA PHE A 42 22.21 4.34 -9.81
C PHE A 42 20.77 3.86 -9.66
N SER A 43 20.12 4.24 -8.55
CA SER A 43 18.70 3.95 -8.36
C SER A 43 17.80 4.93 -9.13
N PRO A 44 16.62 4.49 -9.60
CA PRO A 44 15.64 5.39 -10.21
C PRO A 44 15.35 6.63 -9.36
N SER A 45 15.17 6.48 -8.04
CA SER A 45 14.96 7.62 -7.14
C SER A 45 16.11 8.63 -7.18
N ASN A 46 17.35 8.17 -7.18
CA ASN A 46 18.50 9.07 -7.24
C ASN A 46 18.57 9.79 -8.61
N MET A 47 18.29 9.07 -9.69
CA MET A 47 18.25 9.63 -11.05
C MET A 47 17.22 10.74 -11.21
N LEU A 48 16.05 10.59 -10.59
CA LEU A 48 14.99 11.59 -10.65
C LEU A 48 15.26 12.78 -9.72
N THR A 49 15.90 12.55 -8.58
CA THR A 49 16.14 13.60 -7.58
C THR A 49 17.37 14.44 -7.91
N ASN A 50 18.43 13.83 -8.44
CA ASN A 50 19.72 14.46 -8.70
C ASN A 50 20.23 14.14 -10.13
N PRO A 51 19.47 14.50 -11.18
CA PRO A 51 19.79 14.08 -12.54
C PRO A 51 21.18 14.55 -13.01
N THR A 52 21.55 15.79 -12.71
CA THR A 52 22.83 16.42 -13.13
C THR A 52 24.05 15.80 -12.44
N SER A 53 23.90 15.35 -11.19
CA SER A 53 24.96 14.65 -10.44
C SER A 53 25.24 13.25 -10.99
N ILE A 54 24.30 12.66 -11.72
CA ILE A 54 24.42 11.32 -12.30
C ILE A 54 24.88 11.37 -13.76
N ILE A 55 24.33 12.29 -14.55
CA ILE A 55 24.77 12.58 -15.90
C ILE A 55 24.90 14.10 -16.02
N ALA A 56 26.11 14.59 -16.30
CA ALA A 56 26.38 16.02 -16.41
C ALA A 56 25.52 16.72 -17.49
N THR A 57 25.12 16.00 -18.54
CA THR A 57 24.25 16.50 -19.62
C THR A 57 22.75 16.32 -19.35
N ALA A 58 22.35 15.73 -18.22
CA ALA A 58 20.94 15.58 -17.89
C ALA A 58 20.32 16.92 -17.49
N ARG A 59 19.01 17.04 -17.72
CA ARG A 59 18.21 18.20 -17.36
C ARG A 59 17.26 17.83 -16.23
N ASP A 60 17.15 18.69 -15.23
CA ASP A 60 16.06 18.62 -14.27
C ASP A 60 14.75 19.04 -14.97
N CYS A 61 13.87 18.07 -15.17
CA CYS A 61 12.54 18.27 -15.75
C CYS A 61 11.44 18.21 -14.68
N SER A 62 11.78 18.32 -13.40
CA SER A 62 10.79 18.34 -12.32
C SER A 62 9.94 19.61 -12.37
N ILE A 63 8.65 19.45 -12.06
CA ILE A 63 7.75 20.57 -11.80
C ILE A 63 7.79 20.84 -10.30
N ARG A 64 8.20 22.05 -9.91
CA ARG A 64 8.22 22.45 -8.51
C ARG A 64 6.80 22.76 -8.06
N VAL A 65 6.27 21.89 -7.20
CA VAL A 65 4.93 22.03 -6.63
C VAL A 65 5.06 22.65 -5.24
N ASN A 66 4.26 23.69 -4.95
CA ASN A 66 4.20 24.27 -3.60
C ASN A 66 3.47 23.29 -2.66
N PRO A 67 4.12 22.78 -1.60
CA PRO A 67 3.50 21.85 -0.65
C PRO A 67 2.26 22.42 0.05
N GLU A 68 2.26 23.72 0.39
CA GLU A 68 1.14 24.39 1.05
C GLU A 68 -0.09 24.41 0.15
N THR A 69 0.09 24.66 -1.15
CA THR A 69 -1.00 24.62 -2.12
C THR A 69 -1.63 23.23 -2.20
N VAL A 70 -0.81 22.17 -2.21
CA VAL A 70 -1.31 20.78 -2.20
C VAL A 70 -2.07 20.48 -0.90
N TYR A 71 -1.53 20.92 0.24
CA TYR A 71 -2.18 20.77 1.53
C TYR A 71 -3.56 21.44 1.54
N HIS A 72 -3.64 22.73 1.16
CA HIS A 72 -4.90 23.45 1.10
C HIS A 72 -5.92 22.82 0.16
N PHE A 73 -5.50 22.30 -1.00
CA PHE A 73 -6.40 21.56 -1.87
C PHE A 73 -6.93 20.28 -1.20
N ARG A 74 -6.08 19.51 -0.51
CA ARG A 74 -6.52 18.31 0.21
C ARG A 74 -7.51 18.65 1.33
N GLU A 75 -7.22 19.69 2.11
CA GLU A 75 -8.14 20.16 3.15
C GLU A 75 -9.48 20.61 2.57
N ALA A 76 -9.47 21.31 1.43
CA ALA A 76 -10.69 21.71 0.73
C ALA A 76 -11.54 20.51 0.25
N TYR A 77 -10.93 19.33 0.05
CA TYR A 77 -11.63 18.08 -0.27
C TYR A 77 -12.04 17.28 0.98
N GLY A 78 -11.96 17.86 2.19
CA GLY A 78 -12.31 17.20 3.44
C GLY A 78 -11.12 16.55 4.17
N GLY A 79 -9.89 16.87 3.76
CA GLY A 79 -8.67 16.54 4.49
C GLY A 79 -8.44 15.04 4.67
N GLU A 80 -7.85 14.68 5.81
CA GLU A 80 -7.53 13.27 6.13
C GLU A 80 -8.80 12.43 6.33
N GLU A 81 -9.87 13.00 6.87
CA GLU A 81 -11.12 12.27 7.12
C GLU A 81 -11.79 11.80 5.81
N ALA A 82 -11.88 12.69 4.81
CA ALA A 82 -12.40 12.32 3.49
C ALA A 82 -11.53 11.30 2.79
N ARG A 83 -10.20 11.40 2.97
CA ARG A 83 -9.24 10.42 2.47
C ARG A 83 -9.47 9.06 3.12
N ASP A 84 -9.50 9.00 4.45
CA ASP A 84 -9.71 7.77 5.20
C ASP A 84 -11.04 7.12 4.82
N THR A 85 -12.09 7.91 4.68
CA THR A 85 -13.41 7.44 4.22
C THR A 85 -13.33 6.85 2.81
N ALA A 86 -12.63 7.50 1.88
CA ALA A 86 -12.48 7.01 0.51
C ALA A 86 -11.68 5.70 0.41
N PHE A 87 -10.80 5.43 1.38
CA PHE A 87 -10.02 4.20 1.48
C PHE A 87 -10.61 3.18 2.48
N CYS A 88 -11.80 3.44 3.03
CA CYS A 88 -12.50 2.56 3.93
C CYS A 88 -13.40 1.61 3.13
N PHE A 89 -12.94 0.37 2.91
CA PHE A 89 -13.68 -0.64 2.11
C PHE A 89 -14.68 -1.45 2.93
N ILE A 90 -14.61 -1.35 4.26
CA ILE A 90 -15.43 -2.08 5.23
C ILE A 90 -15.92 -1.11 6.29
N SER A 91 -17.04 -1.41 6.95
CA SER A 91 -17.47 -0.57 8.07
C SER A 91 -16.58 -0.81 9.30
N ARG A 92 -16.51 0.18 10.20
CA ARG A 92 -15.73 0.07 11.44
C ARG A 92 -16.28 -1.00 12.37
N GLU A 93 -17.59 -1.21 12.35
CA GLU A 93 -18.25 -2.26 13.12
C GLU A 93 -17.80 -3.64 12.64
N PHE A 94 -17.76 -3.85 11.31
CA PHE A 94 -17.30 -5.11 10.73
C PHE A 94 -15.80 -5.33 10.96
N GLU A 95 -14.99 -4.28 10.82
CA GLU A 95 -13.54 -4.33 11.13
C GLU A 95 -13.31 -4.81 12.57
N ALA A 96 -14.00 -4.21 13.54
CA ALA A 96 -13.89 -4.62 14.94
C ALA A 96 -14.35 -6.06 15.20
N GLU A 97 -15.40 -6.52 14.51
CA GLU A 97 -15.88 -7.89 14.62
C GLU A 97 -14.87 -8.90 14.03
N ALA A 98 -14.35 -8.62 12.83
CA ALA A 98 -13.37 -9.46 12.15
C ALA A 98 -12.05 -9.52 12.93
N ASP A 99 -11.59 -8.39 13.48
CA ASP A 99 -10.41 -8.32 14.35
C ASP A 99 -10.62 -9.13 15.63
N GLY A 100 -11.82 -9.07 16.24
CA GLY A 100 -12.19 -9.89 17.38
C GLY A 100 -12.09 -11.38 17.06
N VAL A 101 -12.67 -11.82 15.94
CA VAL A 101 -12.59 -13.22 15.48
C VAL A 101 -11.14 -13.64 15.21
N TYR A 102 -10.34 -12.78 14.58
CA TYR A 102 -8.93 -13.06 14.30
C TYR A 102 -8.12 -13.28 15.58
N VAL A 103 -8.37 -12.48 16.61
CA VAL A 103 -7.74 -12.60 17.94
C VAL A 103 -8.24 -13.85 18.67
N ASP A 104 -9.56 -14.09 18.68
CA ASP A 104 -10.17 -15.23 19.37
C ASP A 104 -9.66 -16.58 18.82
N LEU A 105 -9.40 -16.65 17.51
CA LEU A 105 -8.87 -17.83 16.84
C LEU A 105 -7.36 -18.01 16.98
N GLU A 106 -6.67 -17.06 17.64
CA GLU A 106 -5.20 -17.01 17.74
C GLU A 106 -4.50 -17.21 16.38
N CYS A 107 -5.07 -16.59 15.35
CA CYS A 107 -4.60 -16.79 13.98
C CYS A 107 -3.13 -16.33 13.82
N PRO A 108 -2.35 -17.00 12.93
CA PRO A 108 -1.00 -16.57 12.62
C PRO A 108 -0.98 -15.19 11.96
N GLU A 109 0.20 -14.57 11.91
CA GLU A 109 0.42 -13.30 11.21
C GLU A 109 -0.11 -13.39 9.76
N ILE A 110 -0.81 -12.35 9.31
CA ILE A 110 -1.38 -12.28 7.96
C ILE A 110 -0.27 -11.91 6.96
N ILE A 111 0.29 -12.92 6.31
CA ILE A 111 1.28 -12.81 5.22
C ILE A 111 0.82 -13.67 4.04
N LEU A 112 1.37 -13.46 2.84
CA LEU A 112 0.92 -14.20 1.63
C LEU A 112 0.79 -15.73 1.82
N PRO A 113 1.72 -16.43 2.52
CA PRO A 113 1.58 -17.86 2.77
C PRO A 113 0.42 -18.27 3.68
N THR A 114 0.05 -17.42 4.65
CA THR A 114 -0.96 -17.71 5.69
C THR A 114 -2.31 -17.04 5.39
N ALA A 115 -2.33 -16.04 4.52
CA ALA A 115 -3.47 -15.19 4.22
C ALA A 115 -4.72 -15.98 3.85
N TRP A 116 -4.56 -17.00 2.99
CA TRP A 116 -5.68 -17.82 2.57
C TRP A 116 -6.27 -18.66 3.71
N SER A 117 -5.42 -19.26 4.55
CA SER A 117 -5.91 -20.08 5.66
C SER A 117 -6.54 -19.24 6.78
N VAL A 118 -5.99 -18.06 7.08
CA VAL A 118 -6.61 -17.10 8.00
C VAL A 118 -7.97 -16.65 7.45
N PHE A 119 -8.03 -16.29 6.16
CA PHE A 119 -9.27 -15.89 5.51
C PHE A 119 -10.38 -16.94 5.66
N GLN A 120 -10.07 -18.21 5.36
CA GLN A 120 -11.04 -19.29 5.48
C GLN A 120 -11.54 -19.50 6.92
N GLN A 121 -10.63 -19.42 7.91
CA GLN A 121 -10.99 -19.57 9.33
C GLN A 121 -11.89 -18.43 9.81
N VAL A 122 -11.53 -17.18 9.50
CA VAL A 122 -12.32 -16.01 9.90
C VAL A 122 -13.69 -16.00 9.23
N VAL A 123 -13.78 -16.36 7.94
CA VAL A 123 -15.08 -16.49 7.25
C VAL A 123 -15.97 -17.52 7.93
N ALA A 124 -15.44 -18.72 8.21
CA ALA A 124 -16.21 -19.79 8.83
C ALA A 124 -16.75 -19.41 10.22
N GLU A 125 -15.94 -18.72 11.02
CA GLU A 125 -16.34 -18.29 12.36
C GLU A 125 -17.36 -17.14 12.31
N LEU A 126 -17.18 -16.16 11.42
CA LEU A 126 -18.17 -15.09 11.21
C LEU A 126 -19.53 -15.65 10.74
N GLU A 127 -19.52 -16.62 9.82
CA GLU A 127 -20.75 -17.31 9.39
C GLU A 127 -21.40 -18.09 10.53
N CYS A 128 -20.62 -18.75 11.38
CA CYS A 128 -21.10 -19.44 12.57
C CYS A 128 -21.80 -18.47 13.54
N ARG A 129 -21.17 -17.32 13.83
CA ARG A 129 -21.73 -16.28 14.70
C ARG A 129 -23.01 -15.67 14.12
N ALA A 130 -23.07 -15.46 12.82
CA ALA A 130 -24.25 -14.92 12.15
C ALA A 130 -25.45 -15.87 12.15
N LEU A 131 -25.23 -17.19 12.20
CA LEU A 131 -26.30 -18.20 12.29
C LEU A 131 -26.80 -18.44 13.73
N ALA A 132 -26.03 -18.01 14.73
CA ALA A 132 -26.39 -18.14 16.14
C ALA A 132 -27.27 -16.99 16.68
N VAL A 133 -27.51 -15.96 15.86
CA VAL A 133 -28.35 -14.78 16.13
C VAL A 133 -29.68 -14.90 15.38
#